data_AF-A0A7X3V1F5-F1
#
_entry.id   AF-A0A7X3V1F5-F1
#
_cell.length_a   1.000
_cell.length_b   1.000
_cell.length_c   1.000
_cell.angle_alpha   90.00
_cell.angle_beta   90.00
_cell.angle_gamma   90.00
#
_symmetry.space_group_name_H-M   'P 1'
#
loop_
_entity.id
_entity.type
_entity.pdbx_description
1 polymer ?
#
loop_
_entity_poly.entity_id
_entity_poly.type
_entity_poly.pdbx_seq_one_letter_code
_entity_poly.pdbx_strand_id
1 'polypeptide(L)'
;MIEAILDNLRTYWIVHALLLVYTVLLAYHAWHGNRKTSGVADYFVGGRSMGPIAIGLSFFATYSSTNSFVGFSGQAYDWGITWFLLVPAVVGFSLFAWIAVAPRLRTFTESLGSLTIPDFIGFRFGSTWARVLAALIVIFASFFYMTAVFKGIGNLLEVFLEIPYRTAIIIVFFIVMIYTVVGGFISVVKTDAVQGVVMIVAGILLFRGAVAAAGGLDSVAALADDPSTEPLLRWGGGVSVPLALGVVFAGTVKFAVEPRQLSRFYALESRAAIRKGVWVSTAAFILVYTLLIPVGLYARNIIPGGLADTDLVVPRLLAAPDVFAAGTSAFLLLAMVAAAMSSLDSVLLVLASTVQRDLVGVAYGSVSERGTLIATRCYVALFALITAIIALNPPDGVVALTAFSGAVYGACFGPALLMGLYWRRGNGTATVASFVVGLAVLLLWNRLPGTGGVHQVFPGVGLSFLTYWAVAKWTPAYESGEIDGLFAAEKRGARARSAHTPPTGRA
;
A
#
# COMPACT_ATOMS: atom_id res chain seq x y z
N MET A 1 1.00 -31.53 22.94
CA MET A 1 1.65 -30.57 22.02
C MET A 1 1.99 -31.21 20.68
N ILE A 2 2.83 -32.25 20.63
CA ILE A 2 3.19 -32.92 19.36
C ILE A 2 1.96 -33.50 18.64
N GLU A 3 1.04 -34.17 19.36
CA GLU A 3 -0.19 -34.70 18.76
C GLU A 3 -1.08 -33.62 18.15
N ALA A 4 -1.26 -32.48 18.84
CA ALA A 4 -2.03 -31.36 18.31
C ALA A 4 -1.40 -30.78 17.02
N ILE A 5 -0.06 -30.73 16.94
CA ILE A 5 0.65 -30.31 15.71
C ILE A 5 0.42 -31.34 14.60
N LEU A 6 0.53 -32.63 14.90
CA LEU A 6 0.32 -33.69 13.91
C LEU A 6 -1.12 -33.73 13.41
N ASP A 7 -2.09 -33.51 14.30
CA ASP A 7 -3.51 -33.45 13.96
C ASP A 7 -3.80 -32.24 13.07
N ASN A 8 -3.27 -31.06 13.42
CA ASN A 8 -3.36 -29.87 12.59
C ASN A 8 -2.78 -30.08 11.18
N LEU A 9 -1.58 -30.68 11.10
CA LEU A 9 -0.93 -30.99 9.83
C LEU A 9 -1.75 -31.95 8.98
N ARG A 10 -2.45 -32.91 9.60
CA ARG A 10 -3.34 -33.86 8.91
C ARG A 10 -4.62 -33.18 8.44
N THR A 11 -5.27 -32.41 9.31
CA THR A 11 -6.54 -31.72 9.03
C THR A 11 -6.36 -30.67 7.93
N TYR A 12 -5.30 -29.86 8.01
CA TYR A 12 -5.04 -28.75 7.10
C TYR A 12 -3.93 -29.06 6.08
N TRP A 13 -3.73 -30.33 5.71
CA TRP A 13 -2.59 -30.74 4.86
C TRP A 13 -2.53 -30.03 3.51
N ILE A 14 -3.69 -29.75 2.88
CA ILE A 14 -3.79 -29.02 1.61
C ILE A 14 -3.15 -27.64 1.74
N VAL A 15 -3.44 -26.96 2.83
CA VAL A 15 -2.96 -25.61 3.13
C VAL A 15 -1.45 -25.64 3.31
N HIS A 16 -0.95 -26.56 4.15
CA HIS A 16 0.48 -26.71 4.39
C HIS A 16 1.24 -27.03 3.10
N ALA A 17 0.70 -27.91 2.25
CA ALA A 17 1.28 -28.24 0.95
C ALA A 17 1.32 -27.02 0.02
N LEU A 18 0.21 -26.27 -0.08
CA LEU A 18 0.13 -25.04 -0.87
C LEU A 18 1.10 -23.97 -0.38
N LEU A 19 1.19 -23.76 0.94
CA LEU A 19 2.13 -22.81 1.54
C LEU A 19 3.58 -23.23 1.26
N LEU A 20 3.92 -24.52 1.41
CA LEU A 20 5.25 -25.02 1.10
C LEU A 20 5.62 -24.79 -0.37
N VAL A 21 4.74 -25.16 -1.30
CA VAL A 21 4.95 -24.94 -2.75
C VAL A 21 5.13 -23.45 -3.04
N TYR A 22 4.27 -22.61 -2.47
CA TYR A 22 4.35 -21.17 -2.62
C TYR A 22 5.66 -20.58 -2.07
N THR A 23 6.08 -20.95 -0.86
CA THR A 23 7.35 -20.49 -0.27
C THR A 23 8.54 -20.95 -1.10
N VAL A 24 8.53 -22.18 -1.64
CA VAL A 24 9.59 -22.68 -2.53
C VAL A 24 9.62 -21.88 -3.84
N LEU A 25 8.47 -21.59 -4.45
CA LEU A 25 8.39 -20.76 -5.65
C LEU A 25 8.91 -19.34 -5.41
N LEU A 26 8.56 -18.73 -4.27
CA LEU A 26 9.09 -17.43 -3.89
C LEU A 26 10.60 -17.46 -3.69
N ALA A 27 11.12 -18.44 -2.95
CA ALA A 27 12.55 -18.60 -2.73
C ALA A 27 13.31 -18.80 -4.05
N TYR A 28 12.76 -19.59 -4.97
CA TYR A 28 13.30 -19.78 -6.32
C TYR A 28 13.32 -18.46 -7.12
N HIS A 29 12.22 -17.71 -7.12
CA HIS A 29 12.15 -16.41 -7.80
C HIS A 29 13.11 -15.38 -7.19
N ALA A 30 13.24 -15.35 -5.85
CA ALA A 30 14.17 -14.51 -5.13
C ALA A 30 15.63 -14.83 -5.49
N TRP A 31 15.99 -16.12 -5.50
CA TRP A 31 17.32 -16.58 -5.90
C TRP A 31 17.63 -16.21 -7.36
N HIS A 32 16.71 -16.49 -8.28
CA HIS A 32 16.89 -16.17 -9.70
C HIS A 32 16.91 -14.66 -9.96
N GLY A 33 16.08 -13.89 -9.25
CA GLY A 33 16.06 -12.42 -9.32
C GLY A 33 17.37 -11.80 -8.84
N ASN A 34 17.93 -12.29 -7.74
CA ASN A 34 19.21 -11.84 -7.20
C ASN A 34 20.39 -12.07 -8.17
N ARG A 35 20.35 -13.11 -9.02
CA ARG A 35 21.38 -13.32 -10.06
C ARG A 35 21.35 -12.26 -11.17
N LYS A 36 20.24 -11.53 -11.32
CA LYS A 36 20.09 -10.43 -12.28
C LYS A 36 20.37 -9.05 -11.66
N THR A 37 20.75 -8.99 -10.40
CA THR A 37 21.04 -7.74 -9.71
C THR A 37 22.54 -7.47 -9.75
N SER A 38 22.95 -6.52 -10.59
CA SER A 38 24.34 -6.10 -10.78
C SER A 38 24.58 -4.69 -10.23
N GLY A 39 24.32 -4.51 -8.93
CA GLY A 39 24.61 -3.27 -8.21
C GLY A 39 23.40 -2.66 -7.50
N VAL A 40 23.58 -1.45 -6.97
CA VAL A 40 22.60 -0.78 -6.09
C VAL A 40 21.36 -0.30 -6.86
N ALA A 41 21.53 0.19 -8.09
CA ALA A 41 20.40 0.66 -8.91
C ALA A 41 19.46 -0.50 -9.29
N ASP A 42 20.02 -1.68 -9.61
CA ASP A 42 19.23 -2.88 -9.85
C ASP A 42 18.52 -3.36 -8.59
N TYR A 43 19.17 -3.25 -7.43
CA TYR A 43 18.59 -3.69 -6.16
C TYR A 43 17.48 -2.76 -5.66
N PHE A 44 17.62 -1.44 -5.82
CA PHE A 44 16.63 -0.45 -5.33
C PHE A 44 15.51 -0.14 -6.32
N VAL A 45 15.80 -0.07 -7.62
CA VAL A 45 14.83 0.39 -8.63
C VAL A 45 14.75 -0.51 -9.86
N GLY A 46 15.39 -1.68 -9.82
CA GLY A 46 15.38 -2.65 -10.92
C GLY A 46 16.01 -2.11 -12.21
N GLY A 47 17.01 -1.24 -12.10
CA GLY A 47 17.74 -0.71 -13.25
C GLY A 47 16.88 0.16 -14.19
N ARG A 48 15.66 0.53 -13.76
CA ARG A 48 14.66 1.21 -14.58
C ARG A 48 14.34 0.48 -15.89
N SER A 49 14.32 -0.86 -15.88
CA SER A 49 14.11 -1.69 -17.06
C SER A 49 12.82 -2.50 -17.01
N MET A 50 11.88 -2.15 -16.13
CA MET A 50 10.70 -2.98 -15.89
C MET A 50 9.59 -2.69 -16.89
N GLY A 51 9.06 -3.76 -17.48
CA GLY A 51 7.99 -3.68 -18.47
C GLY A 51 6.64 -3.27 -17.87
N PRO A 52 5.73 -2.71 -18.67
CA PRO A 52 4.50 -2.08 -18.19
C PRO A 52 3.49 -3.02 -17.54
N ILE A 53 3.40 -4.27 -18.00
CA ILE A 53 2.44 -5.25 -17.45
C ILE A 53 2.88 -5.67 -16.04
N ALA A 54 4.16 -5.98 -15.87
CA ALA A 54 4.72 -6.37 -14.58
C ALA A 54 4.59 -5.23 -13.57
N ILE A 55 4.88 -3.99 -13.98
CA ILE A 55 4.68 -2.81 -13.11
C ILE A 55 3.20 -2.55 -12.84
N GLY A 56 2.31 -2.71 -13.83
CA GLY A 56 0.86 -2.54 -13.62
C GLY A 56 0.29 -3.51 -12.59
N LEU A 57 0.63 -4.80 -12.71
CA LEU A 57 0.23 -5.82 -11.74
C LEU A 57 0.93 -5.63 -10.40
N SER A 58 2.21 -5.27 -10.38
CA SER A 58 2.92 -4.98 -9.14
C SER A 58 2.34 -3.76 -8.42
N PHE A 59 1.99 -2.69 -9.14
CA PHE A 59 1.33 -1.52 -8.56
C PHE A 59 -0.02 -1.92 -7.94
N PHE A 60 -0.79 -2.78 -8.60
CA PHE A 60 -2.00 -3.37 -8.01
C PHE A 60 -1.70 -4.17 -6.74
N ALA A 61 -0.83 -5.19 -6.83
CA ALA A 61 -0.48 -6.09 -5.73
C ALA A 61 0.25 -5.42 -4.57
N THR A 62 0.89 -4.28 -4.83
CA THR A 62 1.53 -3.43 -3.81
C THR A 62 0.45 -2.70 -3.01
N TYR A 63 -0.57 -2.12 -3.65
CA TYR A 63 -1.63 -1.46 -2.88
C TYR A 63 -2.56 -2.48 -2.20
N SER A 64 -2.97 -3.50 -2.95
CA SER A 64 -3.85 -4.55 -2.48
C SER A 64 -3.09 -5.45 -1.53
N SER A 65 -3.47 -5.44 -0.26
CA SER A 65 -2.78 -6.16 0.81
C SER A 65 -3.78 -6.97 1.62
N THR A 66 -3.32 -7.56 2.72
CA THR A 66 -4.21 -8.14 3.72
C THR A 66 -5.27 -7.15 4.21
N ASN A 67 -4.96 -5.84 4.25
CA ASN A 67 -5.96 -4.80 4.54
C ASN A 67 -7.11 -4.78 3.52
N SER A 68 -6.83 -5.08 2.25
CA SER A 68 -7.89 -5.12 1.24
C SER A 68 -8.85 -6.25 1.50
N PHE A 69 -8.33 -7.46 1.72
CA PHE A 69 -9.17 -8.62 1.93
C PHE A 69 -9.83 -8.64 3.30
N VAL A 70 -9.05 -8.46 4.36
CA VAL A 70 -9.50 -8.55 5.75
C VAL A 70 -10.14 -7.24 6.19
N GLY A 71 -9.36 -6.15 6.17
CA GLY A 71 -9.78 -4.87 6.69
C GLY A 71 -10.99 -4.29 5.97
N PHE A 72 -10.97 -4.21 4.63
CA PHE A 72 -12.08 -3.57 3.90
C PHE A 72 -13.37 -4.39 3.89
N SER A 73 -13.29 -5.72 3.93
CA SER A 73 -14.48 -6.56 4.14
C SER A 73 -15.04 -6.38 5.54
N GLY A 74 -14.17 -6.32 6.56
CA GLY A 74 -14.54 -6.00 7.94
C GLY A 74 -15.20 -4.63 8.06
N GLN A 75 -14.68 -3.63 7.34
CA GLN A 75 -15.25 -2.29 7.35
C GLN A 75 -16.61 -2.23 6.65
N ALA A 76 -16.81 -2.95 5.55
CA ALA A 76 -18.14 -3.06 4.93
C ALA A 76 -19.16 -3.79 5.82
N TYR A 77 -18.72 -4.77 6.63
CA TYR A 77 -19.56 -5.50 7.58
C TYR A 77 -20.09 -4.60 8.71
N ASP A 78 -19.38 -3.52 9.03
CA ASP A 78 -19.71 -2.61 10.14
C ASP A 78 -20.25 -1.26 9.67
N TRP A 79 -19.72 -0.71 8.57
CA TRP A 79 -20.09 0.60 8.03
C TRP A 79 -21.09 0.52 6.87
N GLY A 80 -21.36 -0.69 6.39
CA GLY A 80 -22.33 -0.95 5.35
C GLY A 80 -22.03 -0.24 4.02
N ILE A 81 -23.08 0.23 3.35
CA ILE A 81 -22.98 0.85 2.03
C ILE A 81 -22.15 2.15 2.03
N THR A 82 -21.99 2.81 3.19
CA THR A 82 -21.16 4.01 3.27
C THR A 82 -19.70 3.72 2.90
N TRP A 83 -19.23 2.49 3.15
CA TRP A 83 -17.88 2.06 2.79
C TRP A 83 -17.68 1.88 1.28
N PHE A 84 -18.75 1.81 0.49
CA PHE A 84 -18.64 1.67 -0.98
C PHE A 84 -18.01 2.91 -1.63
N LEU A 85 -17.92 4.05 -0.93
CA LEU A 85 -17.12 5.22 -1.35
C LEU A 85 -15.65 4.87 -1.65
N LEU A 86 -15.13 3.79 -1.06
CA LEU A 86 -13.77 3.34 -1.28
C LEU A 86 -13.52 2.93 -2.75
N VAL A 87 -14.49 2.28 -3.41
CA VAL A 87 -14.31 1.76 -4.78
C VAL A 87 -13.99 2.88 -5.78
N PRO A 88 -14.84 3.93 -5.94
CA PRO A 88 -14.50 5.02 -6.85
C PRO A 88 -13.26 5.81 -6.40
N ALA A 89 -12.98 5.89 -5.09
CA ALA A 89 -11.78 6.56 -4.59
C ALA A 89 -10.49 5.80 -4.96
N VAL A 90 -10.45 4.47 -4.78
CA VAL A 90 -9.30 3.63 -5.17
C VAL A 90 -9.02 3.77 -6.66
N VAL A 91 -10.05 3.69 -7.49
CA VAL A 91 -9.93 3.84 -8.94
C VAL A 91 -9.47 5.26 -9.30
N GLY A 92 -10.10 6.28 -8.73
CA GLY A 92 -9.81 7.69 -8.99
C GLY A 92 -8.39 8.11 -8.58
N PHE A 93 -7.94 7.74 -7.37
CA PHE A 93 -6.59 8.03 -6.90
C PHE A 93 -5.52 7.21 -7.61
N SER A 94 -5.82 5.96 -8.00
CA SER A 94 -4.93 5.18 -8.86
C SER A 94 -4.74 5.86 -10.23
N LEU A 95 -5.84 6.25 -10.89
CA LEU A 95 -5.78 7.00 -12.15
C LEU A 95 -5.02 8.33 -11.99
N PHE A 96 -5.28 9.07 -10.91
CA PHE A 96 -4.54 10.30 -10.61
C PHE A 96 -3.04 10.04 -10.47
N ALA A 97 -2.63 9.01 -9.73
CA ALA A 97 -1.22 8.64 -9.58
C ALA A 97 -0.58 8.28 -10.93
N TRP A 98 -1.26 7.47 -11.74
CA TRP A 98 -0.78 7.05 -13.06
C TRP A 98 -0.70 8.18 -14.10
N ILE A 99 -1.67 9.10 -14.10
CA ILE A 99 -1.79 10.15 -15.12
C ILE A 99 -1.00 11.39 -14.72
N ALA A 100 -1.07 11.80 -13.45
CA ALA A 100 -0.42 13.00 -12.96
C ALA A 100 0.98 12.72 -12.41
N VAL A 101 1.13 11.75 -11.51
CA VAL A 101 2.39 11.56 -10.79
C VAL A 101 3.42 10.78 -11.61
N ALA A 102 3.05 9.61 -12.16
CA ALA A 102 3.97 8.69 -12.81
C ALA A 102 4.81 9.32 -13.95
N PRO A 103 4.24 10.10 -14.90
CA PRO A 103 4.99 10.59 -16.05
C PRO A 103 6.08 11.58 -15.68
N ARG A 104 5.83 12.42 -14.67
CA ARG A 104 6.79 13.42 -14.21
C ARG A 104 7.77 12.84 -13.21
N LEU A 105 7.29 12.03 -12.27
CA LEU A 105 8.14 11.42 -11.26
C LEU A 105 9.21 10.53 -11.92
N ARG A 106 8.84 9.74 -12.94
CA ARG A 106 9.81 8.94 -13.69
C ARG A 106 10.89 9.82 -14.34
N THR A 107 10.51 10.86 -15.08
CA THR A 107 11.48 11.77 -15.74
C THR A 107 12.39 12.45 -14.73
N PHE A 108 11.82 12.99 -13.65
CA PHE A 108 12.59 13.73 -12.66
C PHE A 108 13.58 12.83 -11.90
N THR A 109 13.13 11.65 -11.45
CA THR A 109 13.99 10.69 -10.75
C THR A 109 15.08 10.13 -11.66
N GLU A 110 14.79 9.93 -12.94
CA GLU A 110 15.76 9.51 -13.95
C GLU A 110 16.88 10.54 -14.12
N SER A 111 16.51 11.81 -14.34
CA SER A 111 17.48 12.90 -14.51
C SER A 111 18.31 13.14 -13.25
N LEU A 112 17.66 13.22 -12.08
CA LEU A 112 18.34 13.48 -10.80
C LEU A 112 19.12 12.26 -10.27
N GLY A 113 19.07 11.11 -10.94
CA GLY A 113 19.71 9.88 -10.45
C GLY A 113 19.14 9.37 -9.12
N SER A 114 17.90 9.76 -8.79
CA SER A 114 17.21 9.38 -7.55
C SER A 114 16.85 7.90 -7.51
N LEU A 115 17.15 7.26 -6.39
CA LEU A 115 16.83 5.85 -6.13
C LEU A 115 15.73 5.69 -5.08
N THR A 116 15.46 6.71 -4.28
CA THR A 116 14.44 6.71 -3.23
C THR A 116 13.57 7.97 -3.31
N ILE A 117 12.39 7.96 -2.69
CA ILE A 117 11.61 9.21 -2.60
C ILE A 117 12.29 10.26 -1.71
N PRO A 118 12.90 9.90 -0.57
CA PRO A 118 13.65 10.87 0.23
C PRO A 118 14.84 11.48 -0.52
N ASP A 119 15.62 10.72 -1.30
CA ASP A 119 16.70 11.31 -2.10
C ASP A 119 16.17 12.22 -3.23
N PHE A 120 15.07 11.84 -3.88
CA PHE A 120 14.36 12.72 -4.82
C PHE A 120 13.97 14.04 -4.17
N ILE A 121 13.37 14.02 -2.97
CA ILE A 121 13.00 15.22 -2.22
C ILE A 121 14.25 16.06 -1.91
N GLY A 122 15.34 15.41 -1.48
CA GLY A 122 16.62 16.07 -1.20
C GLY A 122 17.18 16.82 -2.40
N PHE A 123 17.26 16.16 -3.56
CA PHE A 123 17.78 16.74 -4.79
C PHE A 123 16.85 17.79 -5.38
N ARG A 124 15.54 17.53 -5.39
CA ARG A 124 14.53 18.47 -5.91
C ARG A 124 14.53 19.79 -5.13
N PHE A 125 14.80 19.77 -3.83
CA PHE A 125 14.69 20.95 -2.98
C PHE A 125 16.02 21.45 -2.42
N GLY A 126 17.14 20.82 -2.80
CA GLY A 126 18.48 21.20 -2.37
C GLY A 126 18.68 21.11 -0.86
N SER A 127 18.13 20.06 -0.21
CA SER A 127 18.08 20.01 1.25
C SER A 127 18.29 18.61 1.83
N THR A 128 19.43 18.45 2.50
CA THR A 128 19.74 17.26 3.30
C THR A 128 18.77 17.07 4.45
N TRP A 129 18.32 18.16 5.09
CA TRP A 129 17.32 18.08 6.16
C TRP A 129 15.97 17.56 5.67
N ALA A 130 15.50 18.04 4.52
CA ALA A 130 14.27 17.54 3.91
C ALA A 130 14.38 16.04 3.57
N ARG A 131 15.54 15.62 3.05
CA ARG A 131 15.85 14.21 2.76
C ARG A 131 15.84 13.33 4.01
N VAL A 132 16.56 13.73 5.06
CA VAL A 132 16.64 12.96 6.32
C VAL A 132 15.27 12.90 7.00
N LEU A 133 14.55 14.02 7.06
CA LEU A 133 13.21 14.03 7.66
C LEU A 133 12.22 13.19 6.85
N ALA A 134 12.28 13.24 5.50
CA ALA A 134 11.51 12.34 4.66
C ALA A 134 11.81 10.86 5.00
N ALA A 135 13.08 10.49 5.11
CA ALA A 135 13.48 9.13 5.46
C ALA A 135 12.92 8.68 6.81
N LEU A 136 12.95 9.53 7.84
CA LEU A 136 12.35 9.24 9.14
C LEU A 136 10.83 9.07 9.06
N ILE A 137 10.15 9.86 8.22
CA ILE A 137 8.71 9.74 7.98
C ILE A 137 8.37 8.42 7.28
N VAL A 138 9.18 7.99 6.31
CA VAL A 138 9.04 6.66 5.67
C VAL A 138 9.12 5.56 6.73
N ILE A 139 10.13 5.63 7.61
CA ILE A 139 10.32 4.66 8.69
C ILE A 139 9.10 4.62 9.62
N PHE A 140 8.71 5.78 10.12
CA PHE A 140 7.58 5.93 11.03
C PHE A 140 6.27 5.40 10.43
N ALA A 141 5.89 5.87 9.23
CA ALA A 141 4.62 5.50 8.60
C ALA A 141 4.57 4.03 8.15
N SER A 142 5.72 3.43 7.84
CA SER A 142 5.80 2.04 7.42
C SER A 142 5.57 1.06 8.57
N PHE A 143 6.00 1.39 9.80
CA PHE A 143 5.74 0.52 10.97
C PHE A 143 4.25 0.33 11.22
N PHE A 144 3.44 1.39 11.11
CA PHE A 144 1.98 1.27 11.23
C PHE A 144 1.39 0.35 10.16
N TYR A 145 1.79 0.55 8.89
CA TYR A 145 1.29 -0.26 7.80
C TYR A 145 1.70 -1.73 7.93
N MET A 146 2.97 -2.02 8.23
CA MET A 146 3.42 -3.40 8.38
C MET A 146 2.78 -4.07 9.60
N THR A 147 2.58 -3.34 10.71
CA THR A 147 1.85 -3.87 11.87
C THR A 147 0.43 -4.28 11.48
N ALA A 148 -0.25 -3.48 10.67
CA ALA A 148 -1.57 -3.80 10.14
C ALA A 148 -1.55 -5.08 9.27
N VAL A 149 -0.54 -5.22 8.41
CA VAL A 149 -0.39 -6.40 7.55
C VAL A 149 -0.12 -7.66 8.39
N PHE A 150 0.79 -7.60 9.35
CA PHE A 150 1.05 -8.69 10.29
C PHE A 150 -0.19 -9.06 11.10
N LYS A 151 -0.95 -8.09 11.62
CA LYS A 151 -2.21 -8.33 12.33
C LYS A 151 -3.18 -9.10 11.45
N GLY A 152 -3.46 -8.58 10.25
CA GLY A 152 -4.44 -9.18 9.35
C GLY A 152 -4.10 -10.64 9.01
N ILE A 153 -2.83 -10.94 8.73
CA ILE A 153 -2.43 -12.31 8.37
C ILE A 153 -2.30 -13.21 9.61
N GLY A 154 -1.93 -12.65 10.76
CA GLY A 154 -1.91 -13.34 12.04
C GLY A 154 -3.31 -13.81 12.45
N ASN A 155 -4.31 -12.92 12.38
CA ASN A 155 -5.72 -13.24 12.63
C ASN A 155 -6.23 -14.34 11.69
N LEU A 156 -5.84 -14.26 10.41
CA LEU A 156 -6.26 -15.23 9.41
C LEU A 156 -5.72 -16.64 9.71
N LEU A 157 -4.42 -16.74 10.02
CA LEU A 157 -3.80 -18.02 10.36
C LEU A 157 -4.30 -18.55 11.71
N GLU A 158 -4.50 -17.68 12.70
CA GLU A 158 -5.02 -18.07 14.01
C GLU A 158 -6.40 -18.74 13.90
N VAL A 159 -7.34 -18.08 13.23
CA VAL A 159 -8.71 -18.58 13.13
C VAL A 159 -8.77 -19.81 12.22
N PHE A 160 -8.09 -19.76 11.08
CA PHE A 160 -8.24 -20.82 10.07
C PHE A 160 -7.45 -22.08 10.40
N LEU A 161 -6.23 -21.95 10.92
CA LEU A 161 -5.41 -23.10 11.33
C LEU A 161 -5.60 -23.44 12.81
N GLU A 162 -6.47 -22.74 13.54
CA GLU A 162 -6.70 -22.98 14.98
C GLU A 162 -5.40 -22.98 15.81
N ILE A 163 -4.46 -22.10 15.44
CA ILE A 163 -3.20 -21.91 16.16
C ILE A 163 -3.21 -20.62 16.97
N PRO A 164 -2.45 -20.50 18.07
CA PRO A 164 -2.40 -19.24 18.81
C PRO A 164 -1.89 -18.06 17.96
N TYR A 165 -2.51 -16.88 18.07
CA TYR A 165 -2.08 -15.65 17.37
C TYR A 165 -0.56 -15.40 17.41
N ARG A 166 0.05 -15.56 18.60
CA ARG A 166 1.50 -15.40 18.78
C ARG A 166 2.31 -16.35 17.90
N THR A 167 1.86 -17.59 17.76
CA THR A 167 2.48 -18.59 16.89
C THR A 167 2.31 -18.20 15.42
N ALA A 168 1.11 -17.73 15.03
CA ALA A 168 0.86 -17.23 13.68
C ALA A 168 1.81 -16.07 13.29
N ILE A 169 2.01 -15.09 14.18
CA ILE A 169 2.95 -13.97 13.94
C ILE A 169 4.38 -14.46 13.76
N ILE A 170 4.83 -15.43 14.58
CA ILE A 170 6.17 -16.03 14.45
C ILE A 170 6.33 -16.74 13.11
N ILE A 171 5.33 -17.53 12.68
CA ILE A 171 5.34 -18.22 11.39
C ILE A 171 5.45 -17.20 10.25
N VAL A 172 4.63 -16.16 10.27
CA VAL A 172 4.64 -15.09 9.24
C VAL A 172 6.00 -14.41 9.19
N PHE A 173 6.58 -14.07 10.34
CA PHE A 173 7.92 -13.50 10.42
C PHE A 173 8.96 -14.39 9.72
N PHE A 174 8.99 -15.69 10.02
CA PHE A 174 9.94 -16.59 9.38
C PHE A 174 9.69 -16.76 7.88
N ILE A 175 8.43 -16.81 7.42
CA ILE A 175 8.12 -16.87 5.99
C ILE A 175 8.66 -15.63 5.28
N VAL A 176 8.41 -14.43 5.81
CA VAL A 176 8.98 -13.17 5.27
C VAL A 176 10.51 -13.25 5.23
N MET A 177 11.13 -13.67 6.34
CA MET A 177 12.59 -13.75 6.44
C MET A 177 13.25 -14.66 5.39
N ILE A 178 12.62 -15.77 5.02
CA ILE A 178 13.20 -16.76 4.10
C ILE A 178 13.50 -16.19 2.71
N TYR A 179 12.65 -15.31 2.18
CA TYR A 179 12.77 -14.89 0.78
C TYR A 179 12.94 -13.37 0.59
N THR A 180 12.47 -12.52 1.52
CA THR A 180 12.64 -11.05 1.41
C THR A 180 14.10 -10.63 1.53
N VAL A 181 14.89 -11.30 2.37
CA VAL A 181 16.31 -10.96 2.59
C VAL A 181 17.15 -11.16 1.33
N VAL A 182 16.76 -12.10 0.47
CA VAL A 182 17.56 -12.43 -0.73
C VAL A 182 17.18 -11.56 -1.93
N GLY A 183 15.90 -11.22 -2.07
CA GLY A 183 15.35 -10.57 -3.26
C GLY A 183 15.58 -9.06 -3.34
N GLY A 184 16.06 -8.58 -4.49
CA GLY A 184 16.07 -7.16 -4.84
C GLY A 184 14.77 -6.72 -5.56
N PHE A 185 14.68 -5.44 -5.94
CA PHE A 185 13.48 -4.85 -6.55
C PHE A 185 12.91 -5.63 -7.75
N ILE A 186 13.76 -6.16 -8.62
CA ILE A 186 13.34 -6.97 -9.79
C ILE A 186 12.59 -8.23 -9.34
N SER A 187 13.05 -8.86 -8.26
CA SER A 187 12.36 -10.02 -7.68
C SER A 187 10.99 -9.61 -7.18
N VAL A 188 10.93 -8.54 -6.39
CA VAL A 188 9.68 -8.02 -5.79
C VAL A 188 8.63 -7.76 -6.86
N VAL A 189 8.96 -7.03 -7.93
CA VAL A 189 7.98 -6.73 -8.99
C VAL A 189 7.47 -7.99 -9.69
N LYS A 190 8.32 -9.01 -9.88
CA LYS A 190 7.93 -10.26 -10.53
C LYS A 190 7.05 -11.12 -9.63
N THR A 191 7.41 -11.25 -8.37
CA THR A 191 6.59 -11.98 -7.39
C THR A 191 5.26 -11.27 -7.20
N ASP A 192 5.26 -9.93 -7.08
CA ASP A 192 4.05 -9.12 -7.00
C ASP A 192 3.12 -9.34 -8.21
N ALA A 193 3.68 -9.43 -9.42
CA ALA A 193 2.86 -9.63 -10.62
C ALA A 193 2.10 -10.97 -10.57
N VAL A 194 2.76 -12.03 -10.10
CA VAL A 194 2.13 -13.35 -9.90
C VAL A 194 1.12 -13.30 -8.76
N GLN A 195 1.49 -12.73 -7.60
CA GLN A 195 0.63 -12.60 -6.43
C GLN A 195 -0.62 -11.76 -6.75
N GLY A 196 -0.48 -10.71 -7.58
CA GLY A 196 -1.60 -9.89 -8.05
C GLY A 196 -2.63 -10.70 -8.83
N VAL A 197 -2.20 -11.63 -9.68
CA VAL A 197 -3.12 -12.55 -10.39
C VAL A 197 -3.80 -13.49 -9.42
N VAL A 198 -3.07 -14.06 -8.45
CA VAL A 198 -3.63 -14.91 -7.39
C VAL A 198 -4.70 -14.14 -6.59
N MET A 199 -4.46 -12.88 -6.27
CA MET A 199 -5.40 -12.02 -5.56
C MET A 199 -6.64 -11.68 -6.40
N ILE A 200 -6.52 -11.52 -7.72
CA ILE A 200 -7.69 -11.33 -8.59
C ILE A 200 -8.60 -12.56 -8.52
N VAL A 201 -8.03 -13.75 -8.65
CA VAL A 201 -8.79 -15.01 -8.55
C VAL A 201 -9.41 -15.14 -7.15
N ALA A 202 -8.66 -14.80 -6.10
CA ALA A 202 -9.16 -14.84 -4.73
C ALA A 202 -10.33 -13.88 -4.49
N GLY A 203 -10.29 -12.66 -5.04
CA GLY A 203 -11.39 -11.70 -4.95
C GLY A 203 -12.67 -12.24 -5.59
N ILE A 204 -12.56 -12.90 -6.76
CA ILE A 204 -13.69 -13.54 -7.44
C ILE A 204 -14.25 -14.69 -6.60
N LEU A 205 -13.39 -15.58 -6.09
CA LEU A 205 -13.83 -16.75 -5.32
C LEU A 205 -14.45 -16.34 -3.98
N LEU A 206 -13.83 -15.38 -3.28
CA LEU A 206 -14.33 -14.87 -2.00
C LEU A 206 -15.71 -14.24 -2.16
N PHE A 207 -15.90 -13.38 -3.16
CA PHE A 207 -17.20 -12.80 -3.47
C PHE A 207 -18.24 -13.87 -3.80
N ARG A 208 -17.92 -14.79 -4.70
CA ARG A 208 -18.87 -15.84 -5.11
C ARG A 208 -19.31 -16.72 -3.95
N GLY A 209 -18.38 -17.15 -3.08
CA GLY A 209 -18.73 -17.97 -1.92
C GLY A 209 -19.50 -17.20 -0.86
N ALA A 210 -19.13 -15.96 -0.57
CA ALA A 210 -19.87 -15.12 0.37
C ALA A 210 -21.32 -14.87 -0.10
N VAL A 211 -21.51 -14.58 -1.39
CA VAL A 211 -22.85 -14.41 -1.99
C VAL A 211 -23.67 -15.71 -1.90
N ALA A 212 -23.07 -16.84 -2.27
CA ALA A 212 -23.76 -18.13 -2.25
C ALA A 212 -24.17 -18.53 -0.84
N ALA A 213 -23.27 -18.41 0.13
CA ALA A 213 -23.52 -18.73 1.54
C ALA A 213 -24.53 -17.78 2.20
N ALA A 214 -24.59 -16.52 1.76
CA ALA A 214 -25.58 -15.55 2.25
C ALA A 214 -27.00 -15.80 1.71
N GLY A 215 -27.18 -16.71 0.74
CA GLY A 215 -28.48 -17.03 0.14
C GLY A 215 -28.71 -16.43 -1.26
N GLY A 216 -27.68 -15.90 -1.91
CA GLY A 216 -27.74 -15.34 -3.26
C GLY A 216 -27.50 -13.83 -3.31
N LEU A 217 -27.49 -13.25 -4.52
CA LEU A 217 -27.20 -11.82 -4.71
C LEU A 217 -28.22 -10.90 -4.03
N ASP A 218 -29.49 -11.30 -4.02
CA ASP A 218 -30.59 -10.50 -3.45
C ASP A 218 -30.66 -10.60 -1.92
N SER A 219 -29.83 -11.45 -1.29
CA SER A 219 -29.89 -11.69 0.16
C SER A 219 -29.59 -10.43 0.98
N VAL A 220 -28.87 -9.46 0.43
CA VAL A 220 -28.56 -8.19 1.10
C VAL A 220 -29.84 -7.38 1.35
N ALA A 221 -30.89 -7.59 0.55
CA ALA A 221 -32.18 -6.92 0.77
C ALA A 221 -32.81 -7.32 2.11
N ALA A 222 -32.59 -8.56 2.58
CA ALA A 222 -33.10 -9.02 3.87
C ALA A 222 -32.48 -8.26 5.07
N LEU A 223 -31.33 -7.60 4.89
CA LEU A 223 -30.75 -6.73 5.93
C LEU A 223 -31.64 -5.51 6.22
N ALA A 224 -32.56 -5.15 5.32
CA ALA A 224 -33.51 -4.06 5.54
C ALA A 224 -34.62 -4.44 6.54
N ASP A 225 -34.87 -5.74 6.71
CA ASP A 225 -35.96 -6.24 7.55
C ASP A 225 -35.58 -6.31 9.04
N ASP A 226 -34.29 -6.31 9.36
CA ASP A 226 -33.76 -6.31 10.72
C ASP A 226 -33.32 -4.89 11.15
N PRO A 227 -33.93 -4.29 12.19
CA PRO A 227 -33.58 -2.96 12.69
C PRO A 227 -32.11 -2.78 13.08
N SER A 228 -31.40 -3.86 13.40
CA SER A 228 -29.97 -3.83 13.76
C SER A 228 -29.05 -3.72 12.54
N THR A 229 -29.52 -4.12 11.35
CA THR A 229 -28.74 -4.09 10.11
C THR A 229 -29.27 -3.10 9.07
N GLU A 230 -30.53 -2.68 9.19
CA GLU A 230 -31.17 -1.71 8.29
C GLU A 230 -30.35 -0.41 8.14
N PRO A 231 -29.75 0.17 9.20
CA PRO A 231 -28.92 1.36 9.06
C PRO A 231 -27.68 1.15 8.17
N LEU A 232 -27.18 -0.08 8.04
CA LEU A 232 -26.03 -0.40 7.18
C LEU A 232 -26.36 -0.20 5.69
N LEU A 233 -27.64 -0.22 5.32
CA LEU A 233 -28.11 0.05 3.96
C LEU A 233 -28.37 1.55 3.71
N ARG A 234 -28.15 2.42 4.70
CA ARG A 234 -28.32 3.86 4.58
C ARG A 234 -26.97 4.58 4.57
N TRP A 235 -26.87 5.62 3.75
CA TRP A 235 -25.75 6.54 3.77
C TRP A 235 -25.63 7.20 5.15
N GLY A 236 -24.49 7.03 5.80
CA GLY A 236 -24.26 7.58 7.13
C GLY A 236 -24.74 6.72 8.30
N GLY A 237 -25.34 5.54 8.03
CA GLY A 237 -26.00 4.76 9.08
C GLY A 237 -25.04 3.93 9.95
N GLY A 238 -24.10 3.20 9.34
CA GLY A 238 -23.06 2.47 10.09
C GLY A 238 -21.87 3.36 10.54
N VAL A 239 -21.66 4.48 9.85
CA VAL A 239 -20.60 5.46 10.16
C VAL A 239 -21.01 6.81 9.59
N SER A 240 -20.58 7.91 10.21
CA SER A 240 -20.81 9.23 9.61
C SER A 240 -20.06 9.38 8.27
N VAL A 241 -20.73 9.98 7.28
CA VAL A 241 -20.14 10.21 5.94
C VAL A 241 -18.83 11.02 6.01
N PRO A 242 -18.71 12.09 6.81
CA PRO A 242 -17.44 12.83 6.94
C PRO A 242 -16.28 11.98 7.45
N LEU A 243 -16.54 11.08 8.41
CA LEU A 243 -15.52 10.16 8.93
C LEU A 243 -15.12 9.14 7.86
N ALA A 244 -16.09 8.55 7.17
CA ALA A 244 -15.83 7.61 6.08
C ALA A 244 -14.99 8.24 4.96
N LEU A 245 -15.33 9.45 4.52
CA LEU A 245 -14.54 10.20 3.53
C LEU A 245 -13.11 10.45 4.01
N GLY A 246 -12.93 10.75 5.29
CA GLY A 246 -11.62 10.90 5.90
C GLY A 246 -10.77 9.63 5.85
N VAL A 247 -11.33 8.49 6.25
CA VAL A 247 -10.62 7.21 6.21
C VAL A 247 -10.36 6.76 4.77
N VAL A 248 -11.34 6.93 3.87
CA VAL A 248 -11.19 6.64 2.42
C VAL A 248 -10.07 7.49 1.83
N PHE A 249 -10.06 8.80 2.08
CA PHE A 249 -9.00 9.69 1.57
C PHE A 249 -7.64 9.33 2.15
N ALA A 250 -7.55 9.07 3.46
CA ALA A 250 -6.33 8.64 4.11
C ALA A 250 -5.79 7.32 3.54
N GLY A 251 -6.66 6.36 3.24
CA GLY A 251 -6.30 5.08 2.64
C GLY A 251 -5.92 5.17 1.15
N THR A 252 -6.47 6.13 0.40
CA THR A 252 -6.30 6.22 -1.07
C THR A 252 -5.29 7.26 -1.53
N VAL A 253 -5.03 8.32 -0.75
CA VAL A 253 -4.01 9.33 -1.08
C VAL A 253 -2.63 8.68 -1.32
N LYS A 254 -2.35 7.56 -0.62
CA LYS A 254 -1.16 6.72 -0.74
C LYS A 254 -0.76 6.40 -2.18
N PHE A 255 -1.73 6.23 -3.09
CA PHE A 255 -1.46 5.99 -4.50
C PHE A 255 -0.48 6.99 -5.13
N ALA A 256 -0.60 8.26 -4.74
CA ALA A 256 0.14 9.36 -5.33
C ALA A 256 1.37 9.78 -4.53
N VAL A 257 1.53 9.31 -3.29
CA VAL A 257 2.51 9.87 -2.35
C VAL A 257 3.37 8.84 -1.61
N GLU A 258 2.92 7.59 -1.50
CA GLU A 258 3.63 6.57 -0.73
C GLU A 258 4.87 6.07 -1.50
N PRO A 259 6.09 6.12 -0.92
CA PRO A 259 7.33 5.73 -1.62
C PRO A 259 7.32 4.34 -2.21
N ARG A 260 6.73 3.41 -1.47
CA ARG A 260 6.57 2.03 -1.90
C ARG A 260 5.73 1.92 -3.16
N GLN A 261 4.60 2.61 -3.21
CA GLN A 261 3.75 2.64 -4.39
C GLN A 261 4.42 3.38 -5.55
N LEU A 262 5.08 4.51 -5.27
CA LEU A 262 5.74 5.35 -6.27
C LEU A 262 6.97 4.71 -6.91
N SER A 263 7.65 3.81 -6.20
CA SER A 263 8.81 3.06 -6.71
C SER A 263 8.54 2.32 -8.02
N ARG A 264 7.28 1.94 -8.24
CA ARG A 264 6.84 1.26 -9.46
C ARG A 264 6.92 2.18 -10.68
N PHE A 265 6.68 3.48 -10.51
CA PHE A 265 6.69 4.42 -11.62
C PHE A 265 8.09 4.71 -12.15
N TYR A 266 9.06 4.88 -11.26
CA TYR A 266 10.43 5.20 -11.68
C TYR A 266 11.28 3.96 -12.00
N ALA A 267 10.75 2.76 -11.79
CA ALA A 267 11.33 1.51 -12.30
C ALA A 267 10.93 1.18 -13.74
N LEU A 268 9.95 1.90 -14.32
CA LEU A 268 9.48 1.66 -15.69
C LEU A 268 10.58 1.90 -16.74
N GLU A 269 10.63 1.03 -17.74
CA GLU A 269 11.56 1.11 -18.88
C GLU A 269 11.44 2.41 -19.68
N SER A 270 10.25 3.00 -19.76
CA SER A 270 10.03 4.22 -20.52
C SER A 270 8.77 4.96 -20.08
N ARG A 271 8.67 6.24 -20.47
CA ARG A 271 7.45 7.03 -20.31
C ARG A 271 6.29 6.50 -21.14
N ALA A 272 6.56 5.86 -22.29
CA ALA A 272 5.52 5.26 -23.14
C ALA A 272 4.89 4.02 -22.48
N ALA A 273 5.67 3.26 -21.71
CA ALA A 273 5.21 2.10 -20.97
C ALA A 273 4.09 2.45 -19.96
N ILE A 274 4.09 3.67 -19.41
CA ILE A 274 3.09 4.15 -18.43
C ILE A 274 1.66 3.90 -18.92
N ARG A 275 1.35 4.18 -20.20
CA ARG A 275 -0.01 4.04 -20.74
C ARG A 275 -0.55 2.61 -20.60
N LYS A 276 0.27 1.60 -20.89
CA LYS A 276 -0.13 0.20 -20.73
C LYS A 276 -0.25 -0.18 -19.25
N GLY A 277 0.64 0.35 -18.41
CA GLY A 277 0.59 0.16 -16.95
C GLY A 277 -0.72 0.68 -16.31
N VAL A 278 -1.21 1.84 -16.76
CA VAL A 278 -2.50 2.41 -16.31
C VAL A 278 -3.62 1.39 -16.52
N TRP A 279 -3.80 0.87 -17.73
CA TRP A 279 -4.89 -0.03 -18.05
C TRP A 279 -4.86 -1.33 -17.23
N VAL A 280 -3.68 -1.94 -17.13
CA VAL A 280 -3.50 -3.19 -16.36
C VAL A 280 -3.85 -2.97 -14.89
N SER A 281 -3.32 -1.90 -14.28
CA SER A 281 -3.54 -1.61 -12.87
C SER A 281 -4.99 -1.21 -12.58
N THR A 282 -5.57 -0.29 -13.36
CA THR A 282 -6.93 0.18 -13.16
C THR A 282 -7.96 -0.94 -13.35
N ALA A 283 -7.79 -1.80 -14.35
CA ALA A 283 -8.69 -2.93 -14.56
C ALA A 283 -8.68 -3.89 -13.35
N ALA A 284 -7.50 -4.19 -12.81
CA ALA A 284 -7.37 -5.02 -11.61
C ALA A 284 -8.04 -4.38 -10.38
N PHE A 285 -7.85 -3.06 -10.17
CA PHE A 285 -8.51 -2.35 -9.08
C PHE A 285 -10.03 -2.34 -9.19
N ILE A 286 -10.57 -2.01 -10.36
CA ILE A 286 -12.03 -2.03 -10.58
C ILE A 286 -12.58 -3.42 -10.28
N LEU A 287 -12.00 -4.45 -10.91
CA LEU A 287 -12.49 -5.81 -10.76
C LEU A 287 -12.45 -6.27 -9.29
N VAL A 288 -11.30 -6.14 -8.63
CA VAL A 288 -11.13 -6.70 -7.29
C VAL A 288 -11.92 -5.91 -6.25
N TYR A 289 -11.90 -4.58 -6.26
CA TYR A 289 -12.56 -3.80 -5.21
C TYR A 289 -14.08 -3.79 -5.37
N THR A 290 -14.61 -3.82 -6.59
CA THR A 290 -16.06 -3.97 -6.79
C THR A 290 -16.57 -5.32 -6.28
N LEU A 291 -15.76 -6.38 -6.34
CA LEU A 291 -16.13 -7.69 -5.81
C LEU A 291 -15.87 -7.82 -4.31
N LEU A 292 -14.80 -7.22 -3.81
CA LEU A 292 -14.35 -7.42 -2.44
C LEU A 292 -15.15 -6.62 -1.42
N ILE A 293 -15.48 -5.36 -1.71
CA ILE A 293 -16.17 -4.49 -0.75
C ILE A 293 -17.55 -5.02 -0.35
N PRO A 294 -18.40 -5.52 -1.27
CA PRO A 294 -19.68 -6.09 -0.88
C PRO A 294 -19.60 -7.31 0.04
N VAL A 295 -18.47 -8.03 0.09
CA VAL A 295 -18.32 -9.26 0.91
C VAL A 295 -18.71 -9.00 2.37
N GLY A 296 -18.39 -7.83 2.91
CA GLY A 296 -18.76 -7.48 4.29
C GLY A 296 -20.27 -7.44 4.54
N LEU A 297 -21.06 -6.94 3.59
CA LEU A 297 -22.53 -6.92 3.72
C LEU A 297 -23.11 -8.34 3.64
N TYR A 298 -22.65 -9.16 2.68
CA TYR A 298 -23.07 -10.57 2.61
C TYR A 298 -22.69 -11.35 3.88
N ALA A 299 -21.51 -11.07 4.43
CA ALA A 299 -21.07 -11.68 5.68
C ALA A 299 -21.98 -11.37 6.86
N ARG A 300 -22.78 -10.29 6.82
CA ARG A 300 -23.73 -9.95 7.87
C ARG A 300 -24.91 -10.93 7.96
N ASN A 301 -25.28 -11.56 6.84
CA ASN A 301 -26.26 -12.66 6.83
C ASN A 301 -25.67 -13.98 7.34
N ILE A 302 -24.36 -14.17 7.19
CA ILE A 302 -23.67 -15.42 7.55
C ILE A 302 -23.23 -15.41 9.02
N ILE A 303 -22.80 -14.24 9.51
CA ILE A 303 -22.30 -14.02 10.86
C ILE A 303 -23.23 -12.99 11.53
N PRO A 304 -24.40 -13.41 12.06
CA PRO A 304 -25.32 -12.51 12.73
C PRO A 304 -24.77 -12.04 14.09
N GLY A 305 -25.28 -10.92 14.60
CA GLY A 305 -24.96 -10.42 15.94
C GLY A 305 -23.73 -9.51 16.05
N GLY A 306 -23.01 -9.26 14.95
CA GLY A 306 -21.85 -8.37 14.93
C GLY A 306 -20.57 -9.02 15.46
N LEU A 307 -19.45 -8.30 15.32
CA LEU A 307 -18.13 -8.71 15.82
C LEU A 307 -17.46 -7.55 16.54
N ALA A 308 -16.79 -7.84 17.65
CA ALA A 308 -15.98 -6.86 18.36
C ALA A 308 -14.73 -6.45 17.57
N ASP A 309 -14.09 -7.41 16.88
CA ASP A 309 -13.03 -7.15 15.90
C ASP A 309 -13.51 -7.57 14.51
N THR A 310 -13.75 -6.57 13.66
CA THR A 310 -14.23 -6.78 12.29
C THR A 310 -13.14 -7.30 11.36
N ASP A 311 -11.87 -7.26 11.78
CA ASP A 311 -10.78 -7.95 11.08
C ASP A 311 -10.94 -9.49 11.13
N LEU A 312 -11.87 -10.02 11.93
CA LEU A 312 -12.19 -11.45 11.98
C LEU A 312 -13.27 -11.90 10.99
N VAL A 313 -13.92 -10.99 10.26
CA VAL A 313 -14.98 -11.33 9.30
C VAL A 313 -14.52 -12.39 8.29
N VAL A 314 -13.46 -12.09 7.54
CA VAL A 314 -12.98 -13.01 6.50
C VAL A 314 -12.32 -14.26 7.06
N PRO A 315 -11.50 -14.20 8.13
CA PRO A 315 -11.04 -15.41 8.81
C PRO A 315 -12.18 -16.37 9.19
N ARG A 316 -13.30 -15.85 9.73
CA ARG A 316 -14.47 -16.68 10.06
C ARG A 316 -15.18 -17.24 8.84
N LEU A 317 -15.31 -16.45 7.77
CA LEU A 317 -15.90 -16.96 6.52
C LEU A 317 -15.10 -18.13 5.95
N LEU A 318 -13.76 -18.06 5.97
CA LEU A 318 -12.91 -19.14 5.47
C LEU A 318 -12.97 -20.40 6.34
N ALA A 319 -13.05 -20.23 7.66
CA ALA A 319 -13.11 -21.33 8.62
C ALA A 319 -14.50 -22.00 8.68
N ALA A 320 -15.55 -21.32 8.22
CA ALA A 320 -16.91 -21.86 8.21
C ALA A 320 -17.05 -22.97 7.15
N PRO A 321 -17.42 -24.21 7.54
CA PRO A 321 -17.44 -25.36 6.63
C PRO A 321 -18.47 -25.24 5.51
N ASP A 322 -19.54 -24.48 5.73
CA ASP A 322 -20.66 -24.35 4.78
C ASP A 322 -20.47 -23.20 3.78
N VAL A 323 -19.42 -22.38 3.93
CA VAL A 323 -19.19 -21.22 3.05
C VAL A 323 -18.31 -21.58 1.85
N PHE A 324 -17.25 -22.35 2.09
CA PHE A 324 -16.27 -22.70 1.06
C PHE A 324 -15.88 -24.17 1.19
N ALA A 325 -15.73 -24.84 0.04
CA ALA A 325 -15.08 -26.15 0.01
C ALA A 325 -13.63 -26.03 0.52
N ALA A 326 -13.12 -27.08 1.19
CA ALA A 326 -11.81 -27.08 1.83
C ALA A 326 -10.66 -26.62 0.91
N GLY A 327 -10.67 -27.03 -0.36
CA GLY A 327 -9.67 -26.59 -1.35
C GLY A 327 -9.75 -25.09 -1.67
N THR A 328 -10.96 -24.53 -1.71
CA THR A 328 -11.17 -23.09 -1.92
C THR A 328 -10.72 -22.28 -0.72
N SER A 329 -11.04 -22.69 0.51
CA SER A 329 -10.55 -22.01 1.71
C SER A 329 -9.03 -22.05 1.80
N ALA A 330 -8.42 -23.19 1.49
CA ALA A 330 -6.96 -23.33 1.45
C ALA A 330 -6.31 -22.40 0.42
N PHE A 331 -6.90 -22.28 -0.78
CA PHE A 331 -6.44 -21.34 -1.79
C PHE A 331 -6.64 -19.87 -1.37
N LEU A 332 -7.79 -19.52 -0.78
CA LEU A 332 -8.05 -18.16 -0.31
C LEU A 332 -7.09 -17.76 0.81
N LEU A 333 -6.79 -18.68 1.74
CA LEU A 333 -5.76 -18.47 2.76
C LEU A 333 -4.41 -18.19 2.12
N LEU A 334 -3.99 -19.03 1.16
CA LEU A 334 -2.76 -18.84 0.42
C LEU A 334 -2.72 -17.47 -0.28
N ALA A 335 -3.82 -17.05 -0.91
CA ALA A 335 -3.89 -15.77 -1.61
C ALA A 335 -3.77 -14.56 -0.66
N MET A 336 -4.29 -14.67 0.57
CA MET A 336 -4.14 -13.62 1.58
C MET A 336 -2.74 -13.61 2.21
N VAL A 337 -2.12 -14.78 2.40
CA VAL A 337 -0.67 -14.86 2.68
C VAL A 337 0.09 -14.17 1.55
N ALA A 338 -0.26 -14.44 0.29
CA ALA A 338 0.38 -13.81 -0.86
C ALA A 338 0.23 -12.29 -0.87
N ALA A 339 -0.95 -11.76 -0.52
CA ALA A 339 -1.19 -10.33 -0.38
C ALA A 339 -0.41 -9.70 0.80
N ALA A 340 -0.22 -10.44 1.90
CA ALA A 340 0.63 -9.99 3.02
C ALA A 340 2.09 -9.90 2.58
N MET A 341 2.56 -10.93 1.89
CA MET A 341 3.93 -11.08 1.43
C MET A 341 4.32 -9.98 0.42
N SER A 342 3.55 -9.76 -0.65
CA SER A 342 3.78 -8.68 -1.63
C SER A 342 3.94 -7.30 -0.97
N SER A 343 3.16 -7.09 0.10
CA SER A 343 3.12 -5.85 0.86
C SER A 343 4.35 -5.70 1.75
N LEU A 344 4.64 -6.71 2.58
CA LEU A 344 5.78 -6.69 3.51
C LEU A 344 7.11 -6.59 2.75
N ASP A 345 7.28 -7.32 1.65
CA ASP A 345 8.49 -7.25 0.82
C ASP A 345 8.78 -5.84 0.33
N SER A 346 7.75 -5.22 -0.24
CA SER A 346 7.85 -3.91 -0.85
C SER A 346 8.13 -2.83 0.20
N VAL A 347 7.52 -2.92 1.38
CA VAL A 347 7.78 -1.98 2.48
C VAL A 347 9.19 -2.19 3.05
N LEU A 348 9.58 -3.43 3.32
CA LEU A 348 10.87 -3.76 3.90
C LEU A 348 12.02 -3.33 2.99
N LEU A 349 11.90 -3.57 1.69
CA LEU A 349 12.90 -3.13 0.72
C LEU A 349 13.04 -1.60 0.72
N VAL A 350 11.91 -0.88 0.71
CA VAL A 350 11.90 0.59 0.72
C VAL A 350 12.45 1.15 2.03
N LEU A 351 12.12 0.54 3.17
CA LEU A 351 12.66 0.92 4.47
C LEU A 351 14.18 0.75 4.50
N ALA A 352 14.64 -0.43 4.11
CA ALA A 352 16.05 -0.77 4.15
C ALA A 352 16.86 0.08 3.17
N SER A 353 16.34 0.33 1.96
CA SER A 353 16.99 1.23 1.00
C SER A 353 17.00 2.67 1.50
N THR A 354 15.92 3.13 2.11
CA THR A 354 15.81 4.49 2.68
C THR A 354 16.82 4.70 3.81
N VAL A 355 16.95 3.76 4.75
CA VAL A 355 17.95 3.87 5.82
C VAL A 355 19.36 3.90 5.25
N GLN A 356 19.67 2.96 4.35
CA GLN A 356 21.02 2.86 3.80
C GLN A 356 21.38 4.08 2.93
N ARG A 357 20.46 4.55 2.09
CA ARG A 357 20.70 5.62 1.13
C ARG A 357 20.61 7.00 1.77
N ASP A 358 19.61 7.23 2.62
CA ASP A 358 19.15 8.57 3.04
C ASP A 358 19.51 8.93 4.46
N LEU A 359 19.88 7.95 5.30
CA LEU A 359 20.41 8.21 6.64
C LEU A 359 21.89 7.87 6.70
N VAL A 360 22.25 6.60 6.46
CA VAL A 360 23.64 6.13 6.54
C VAL A 360 24.50 6.78 5.47
N GLY A 361 24.05 6.78 4.21
CA GLY A 361 24.77 7.40 3.10
C GLY A 361 24.94 8.92 3.25
N VAL A 362 24.03 9.59 3.96
CA VAL A 362 24.13 11.02 4.28
C VAL A 362 25.11 11.26 5.43
N ALA A 363 25.08 10.43 6.47
CA ALA A 363 25.92 10.59 7.65
C ALA A 363 27.38 10.14 7.46
N TYR A 364 27.60 9.07 6.68
CA TYR A 364 28.89 8.39 6.58
C TYR A 364 29.46 8.31 5.14
N GLY A 365 28.74 8.82 4.13
CA GLY A 365 29.19 8.81 2.74
C GLY A 365 29.01 7.46 2.03
N SER A 366 29.68 7.26 0.88
CA SER A 366 29.53 6.06 0.06
C SER A 366 30.28 4.86 0.64
N VAL A 367 29.53 3.82 0.97
CA VAL A 367 30.04 2.48 1.30
C VAL A 367 30.20 1.67 0.01
N SER A 368 31.09 0.67 -0.01
CA SER A 368 31.17 -0.29 -1.13
C SER A 368 29.80 -0.86 -1.49
N GLU A 369 29.58 -1.19 -2.77
CA GLU A 369 28.29 -1.75 -3.22
C GLU A 369 27.93 -3.03 -2.44
N ARG A 370 28.92 -3.91 -2.23
CA ARG A 370 28.74 -5.13 -1.43
C ARG A 370 28.34 -4.82 0.01
N GLY A 371 28.97 -3.83 0.64
CA GLY A 371 28.62 -3.40 2.00
C GLY A 371 27.21 -2.82 2.07
N THR A 372 26.82 -2.04 1.07
CA THR A 372 25.46 -1.49 0.93
C THR A 372 24.41 -2.59 0.86
N LEU A 373 24.62 -3.60 0.00
CA LEU A 373 23.68 -4.72 -0.12
C LEU A 373 23.56 -5.53 1.17
N ILE A 374 24.67 -5.83 1.85
CA ILE A 374 24.65 -6.56 3.13
C ILE A 374 23.91 -5.75 4.19
N ALA A 375 24.21 -4.45 4.32
CA ALA A 375 23.55 -3.56 5.28
C ALA A 375 22.03 -3.51 5.04
N THR A 376 21.60 -3.34 3.79
CA THR A 376 20.17 -3.36 3.43
C THR A 376 19.51 -4.67 3.83
N ARG A 377 20.14 -5.82 3.62
CA ARG A 377 19.62 -7.12 4.05
C ARG A 377 19.47 -7.24 5.58
N CYS A 378 20.45 -6.73 6.32
CA CYS A 378 20.36 -6.66 7.78
C CYS A 378 19.22 -5.74 8.25
N TYR A 379 19.00 -4.60 7.58
CA TYR A 379 17.88 -3.71 7.89
C TYR A 379 16.52 -4.34 7.61
N VAL A 380 16.38 -5.10 6.51
CA VAL A 380 15.16 -5.90 6.25
C VAL A 380 14.88 -6.83 7.43
N ALA A 381 15.88 -7.59 7.88
CA ALA A 381 15.74 -8.52 8.99
C ALA A 381 15.34 -7.82 10.30
N LEU A 382 16.03 -6.72 10.61
CA LEU A 382 15.80 -5.93 11.81
C LEU A 382 14.37 -5.35 11.84
N PHE A 383 13.93 -4.73 10.75
CA PHE A 383 12.61 -4.11 10.71
C PHE A 383 11.48 -5.12 10.68
N ALA A 384 11.65 -6.27 10.01
CA ALA A 384 10.71 -7.36 10.08
C ALA A 384 10.54 -7.86 11.52
N LEU A 385 11.64 -8.00 12.27
CA LEU A 385 11.60 -8.42 13.68
C LEU A 385 10.91 -7.39 14.57
N ILE A 386 11.28 -6.11 14.45
CA ILE A 386 10.66 -5.03 15.23
C ILE A 386 9.15 -4.98 14.98
N THR A 387 8.72 -5.03 13.71
CA THR A 387 7.29 -5.05 13.39
C THR A 387 6.60 -6.30 13.93
N ALA A 388 7.19 -7.49 13.79
CA ALA A 388 6.60 -8.70 14.33
C ALA A 388 6.38 -8.59 15.84
N ILE A 389 7.32 -7.99 16.58
CA ILE A 389 7.18 -7.72 18.02
C ILE A 389 6.02 -6.76 18.31
N ILE A 390 5.92 -5.65 17.56
CA ILE A 390 4.80 -4.69 17.70
C ILE A 390 3.46 -5.39 17.40
N ALA A 391 3.43 -6.23 16.37
CA ALA A 391 2.23 -6.93 15.92
C ALA A 391 1.78 -8.05 16.87
N LEU A 392 2.57 -8.44 17.88
CA LEU A 392 2.12 -9.34 18.93
C LEU A 392 0.98 -8.73 19.76
N ASN A 393 0.94 -7.41 19.90
CA ASN A 393 -0.12 -6.65 20.56
C ASN A 393 -0.43 -5.40 19.71
N PRO A 394 -1.14 -5.56 18.58
CA PRO A 394 -1.38 -4.45 17.66
C PRO A 394 -2.27 -3.39 18.33
N PRO A 395 -1.96 -2.09 18.16
CA PRO A 395 -2.66 -1.04 18.92
C PRO A 395 -4.04 -0.68 18.36
N ASP A 396 -4.38 -1.11 17.14
CA ASP A 396 -5.65 -0.76 16.48
C ASP A 396 -6.00 -1.79 15.36
N GLY A 397 -7.15 -1.60 14.72
CA GLY A 397 -7.63 -2.38 13.58
C GLY A 397 -6.80 -2.18 12.31
N VAL A 398 -6.87 -3.15 11.38
CA VAL A 398 -6.06 -3.13 10.15
C VAL A 398 -6.35 -1.87 9.31
N VAL A 399 -7.61 -1.50 9.14
CA VAL A 399 -7.98 -0.29 8.38
C VAL A 399 -7.48 0.98 9.06
N ALA A 400 -7.62 1.10 10.38
CA ALA A 400 -7.19 2.28 11.13
C ALA A 400 -5.67 2.50 11.03
N LEU A 401 -4.87 1.45 11.24
CA LEU A 401 -3.41 1.50 11.13
C LEU A 401 -2.95 1.87 9.71
N THR A 402 -3.58 1.27 8.69
CA THR A 402 -3.24 1.56 7.30
C THR A 402 -3.67 2.97 6.87
N ALA A 403 -4.84 3.44 7.31
CA ALA A 403 -5.33 4.79 7.07
C ALA A 403 -4.43 5.83 7.75
N PHE A 404 -4.01 5.61 9.00
CA PHE A 404 -3.09 6.51 9.69
C PHE A 404 -1.76 6.64 8.94
N SER A 405 -1.15 5.52 8.56
CA SER A 405 0.05 5.50 7.70
C SER A 405 -0.16 6.30 6.41
N GLY A 406 -1.33 6.18 5.79
CA GLY A 406 -1.66 6.93 4.57
C GLY A 406 -1.89 8.41 4.78
N ALA A 407 -2.51 8.80 5.90
CA ALA A 407 -2.64 10.19 6.30
C ALA A 407 -1.27 10.84 6.50
N VAL A 408 -0.31 10.15 7.16
CA VAL A 408 1.06 10.63 7.35
C VAL A 408 1.74 10.90 6.01
N TYR A 409 1.68 9.96 5.06
CA TYR A 409 2.23 10.18 3.72
C TYR A 409 1.50 11.28 2.96
N GLY A 410 0.16 11.35 3.06
CA GLY A 410 -0.63 12.42 2.44
C GLY A 410 -0.21 13.80 2.93
N ALA A 411 -0.12 13.96 4.26
CA ALA A 411 0.20 15.23 4.88
C ALA A 411 1.66 15.62 4.63
N CYS A 412 2.60 14.69 4.81
CA CYS A 412 4.00 15.03 4.63
C CYS A 412 4.37 15.07 3.14
N PHE A 413 4.17 13.98 2.41
CA PHE A 413 4.73 13.84 1.06
C PHE A 413 3.84 14.43 -0.03
N GLY A 414 2.55 14.66 0.23
CA GLY A 414 1.64 15.32 -0.70
C GLY A 414 2.19 16.64 -1.25
N PRO A 415 2.50 17.64 -0.40
CA PRO A 415 3.05 18.91 -0.85
C PRO A 415 4.39 18.75 -1.57
N ALA A 416 5.33 18.01 -0.98
CA ALA A 416 6.67 17.85 -1.53
C ALA A 416 6.66 17.19 -2.91
N LEU A 417 5.82 16.18 -3.13
CA LEU A 417 5.72 15.47 -4.39
C LEU A 417 4.88 16.24 -5.40
N LEU A 418 3.64 16.61 -5.07
CA LEU A 418 2.74 17.25 -6.04
C LEU A 418 3.25 18.65 -6.41
N MET A 419 3.66 19.47 -5.43
CA MET A 419 4.24 20.78 -5.73
C MET A 419 5.64 20.63 -6.33
N GLY A 420 6.44 19.66 -5.88
CA GLY A 420 7.76 19.38 -6.46
C GLY A 420 7.71 19.03 -7.95
N LEU A 421 6.69 18.31 -8.40
CA LEU A 421 6.52 17.90 -9.80
C LEU A 421 5.81 18.94 -10.68
N TYR A 422 4.99 19.83 -10.09
CA TYR A 422 4.14 20.76 -10.84
C TYR A 422 4.47 22.24 -10.67
N TRP A 423 5.20 22.60 -9.63
CA TRP A 423 5.55 23.98 -9.34
C TRP A 423 7.06 24.13 -9.21
N ARG A 424 7.66 24.96 -10.07
CA ARG A 424 9.12 25.20 -10.09
C ARG A 424 9.62 25.77 -8.77
N ARG A 425 8.85 26.71 -8.19
CA ARG A 425 9.21 27.37 -6.92
C ARG A 425 9.09 26.39 -5.75
N GLY A 426 10.10 26.38 -4.88
CA GLY A 426 10.21 25.47 -3.73
C GLY A 426 11.66 25.34 -3.25
N ASN A 427 11.84 24.94 -2.00
CA ASN A 427 13.14 24.74 -1.34
C ASN A 427 13.00 23.83 -0.12
N GLY A 428 14.14 23.50 0.51
CA GLY A 428 14.20 22.68 1.71
C GLY A 428 13.36 23.19 2.88
N THR A 429 13.40 24.49 3.15
CA THR A 429 12.69 25.10 4.29
C THR A 429 11.18 24.93 4.18
N ALA A 430 10.61 25.20 3.00
CA ALA A 430 9.18 24.98 2.75
C ALA A 430 8.77 23.52 2.91
N THR A 431 9.64 22.61 2.47
CA THR A 431 9.43 21.16 2.54
C THR A 431 9.47 20.65 3.98
N VAL A 432 10.48 21.04 4.76
CA VAL A 432 10.61 20.65 6.17
C VAL A 432 9.45 21.24 6.98
N ALA A 433 9.12 22.51 6.78
CA ALA A 433 8.01 23.16 7.47
C ALA A 433 6.67 22.44 7.19
N SER A 434 6.41 22.06 5.93
CA SER A 434 5.19 21.32 5.59
C SER A 434 5.13 19.94 6.23
N PHE A 435 6.26 19.22 6.29
CA PHE A 435 6.33 17.92 6.97
C PHE A 435 6.01 18.05 8.47
N VAL A 436 6.66 19.01 9.14
CA VAL A 436 6.48 19.22 10.58
C VAL A 436 5.05 19.63 10.90
N VAL A 437 4.47 20.59 10.16
CA VAL A 437 3.09 21.03 10.37
C VAL A 437 2.10 19.89 10.08
N GLY A 438 2.27 19.19 8.96
CA GLY A 438 1.39 18.07 8.60
C GLY A 438 1.38 16.97 9.66
N LEU A 439 2.56 16.55 10.10
CA LEU A 439 2.69 15.52 11.13
C LEU A 439 2.16 15.99 12.49
N ALA A 440 2.46 17.23 12.90
CA ALA A 440 1.97 17.79 14.16
C ALA A 440 0.43 17.85 14.18
N VAL A 441 -0.19 18.30 13.10
CA VAL A 441 -1.66 18.32 13.00
C VAL A 441 -2.22 16.91 13.10
N LEU A 442 -1.68 15.93 12.37
CA LEU A 442 -2.16 14.54 12.45
C LEU A 442 -2.05 13.95 13.86
N LEU A 443 -0.99 14.27 14.61
CA LEU A 443 -0.78 13.72 15.94
C LEU A 443 -1.59 14.43 17.02
N LEU A 444 -1.92 15.71 16.83
CA LEU A 444 -2.55 16.55 17.85
C LEU A 444 -4.04 16.81 17.61
N TRP A 445 -4.54 16.64 16.38
CA TRP A 445 -5.91 17.02 16.00
C TRP A 445 -6.97 16.43 16.93
N ASN A 446 -6.96 15.12 17.14
CA ASN A 446 -7.95 14.43 17.99
C ASN A 446 -7.81 14.74 19.48
N ARG A 447 -6.76 15.48 19.91
CA ARG A 447 -6.60 15.95 21.30
C ARG A 447 -7.19 17.34 21.52
N LEU A 448 -7.56 18.06 20.45
CA LEU A 448 -8.11 19.40 20.53
C LEU A 448 -9.63 19.35 20.71
N PRO A 449 -10.22 20.20 21.58
CA PRO A 449 -11.66 20.24 21.77
C PRO A 449 -12.39 20.68 20.50
N GLY A 450 -13.52 20.03 20.19
CA GLY A 450 -14.37 20.37 19.03
C GLY A 450 -13.93 19.79 17.68
N THR A 451 -12.92 18.93 17.63
CA THR A 451 -12.39 18.37 16.37
C THR A 451 -13.04 17.06 15.90
N GLY A 452 -13.85 16.41 16.76
CA GLY A 452 -14.38 15.05 16.53
C GLY A 452 -15.27 14.87 15.30
N GLY A 453 -15.74 15.95 14.67
CA GLY A 453 -16.53 15.90 13.44
C GLY A 453 -15.72 15.87 12.14
N VAL A 454 -14.39 16.11 12.20
CA VAL A 454 -13.52 16.18 11.02
C VAL A 454 -12.36 15.21 11.19
N HIS A 455 -12.22 14.26 10.26
CA HIS A 455 -11.10 13.34 10.28
C HIS A 455 -9.77 14.10 10.10
N GLN A 456 -8.78 13.82 10.95
CA GLN A 456 -7.50 14.53 11.04
C GLN A 456 -6.70 14.64 9.72
N VAL A 457 -6.96 13.74 8.75
CA VAL A 457 -6.31 13.77 7.43
C VAL A 457 -6.55 15.07 6.68
N PHE A 458 -7.77 15.63 6.74
CA PHE A 458 -8.14 16.81 5.96
C PHE A 458 -7.38 18.06 6.41
N PRO A 459 -7.41 18.44 7.71
CA PRO A 459 -6.60 19.55 8.19
C PRO A 459 -5.11 19.24 8.11
N GLY A 460 -4.67 18.00 8.35
CA GLY A 460 -3.26 17.62 8.25
C GLY A 460 -2.68 17.84 6.85
N VAL A 461 -3.39 17.37 5.83
CA VAL A 461 -3.01 17.56 4.42
C VAL A 461 -3.17 19.03 4.02
N GLY A 462 -4.34 19.63 4.30
CA GLY A 462 -4.65 21.01 3.91
C GLY A 462 -3.65 22.02 4.47
N LEU A 463 -3.39 21.97 5.79
CA LEU A 463 -2.44 22.87 6.44
C LEU A 463 -1.01 22.61 5.96
N SER A 464 -0.63 21.35 5.69
CA SER A 464 0.69 21.08 5.13
C SER A 464 0.89 21.70 3.73
N PHE A 465 -0.10 21.59 2.85
CA PHE A 465 -0.07 22.25 1.53
C PHE A 465 -0.02 23.78 1.66
N LEU A 466 -0.81 24.35 2.57
CA LEU A 466 -0.81 25.79 2.84
C LEU A 466 0.54 26.26 3.38
N THR A 467 1.14 25.54 4.33
CA THR A 467 2.46 25.83 4.87
C THR A 467 3.52 25.76 3.79
N TYR A 468 3.52 24.70 2.96
CA TYR A 468 4.46 24.61 1.84
C TYR A 468 4.35 25.82 0.92
N TRP A 469 3.12 26.16 0.50
CA TRP A 469 2.86 27.27 -0.41
C TRP A 469 3.30 28.61 0.17
N ALA A 470 2.93 28.91 1.42
CA ALA A 470 3.24 30.16 2.10
C ALA A 470 4.75 30.34 2.29
N VAL A 471 5.43 29.31 2.82
CA VAL A 471 6.88 29.37 3.05
C VAL A 471 7.62 29.45 1.71
N ALA A 472 7.26 28.65 0.70
CA ALA A 472 7.90 28.71 -0.62
C ALA A 472 7.72 30.06 -1.32
N LYS A 473 6.60 30.75 -1.09
CA LYS A 473 6.36 32.11 -1.60
C LYS A 473 7.32 33.13 -1.00
N TRP A 474 7.60 33.03 0.30
CA TRP A 474 8.35 34.05 1.05
C TRP A 474 9.83 33.72 1.26
N THR A 475 10.26 32.52 0.87
CA THR A 475 11.67 32.11 0.89
C THR A 475 12.23 32.03 -0.55
N PRO A 476 13.55 32.23 -0.75
CA PRO A 476 14.18 32.09 -2.05
C PRO A 476 13.98 30.68 -2.62
N ALA A 477 13.71 30.58 -3.92
CA ALA A 477 13.55 29.27 -4.54
C ALA A 477 14.92 28.60 -4.68
N TYR A 478 14.97 27.26 -4.59
CA TYR A 478 16.21 26.55 -4.86
C TYR A 478 16.60 26.71 -6.35
N GLU A 479 17.82 27.19 -6.60
CA GLU A 479 18.37 27.43 -7.92
C GLU A 479 19.16 26.20 -8.38
N SER A 480 18.77 25.63 -9.52
CA SER A 480 19.45 24.49 -10.12
C SER A 480 19.12 24.46 -11.61
N GLY A 481 20.15 24.59 -12.45
CA GLY A 481 20.00 24.56 -13.90
C GLY A 481 19.40 23.25 -14.40
N GLU A 482 19.66 22.14 -13.72
CA GLU A 482 19.06 20.85 -14.01
C GLU A 482 17.54 20.85 -13.76
N ILE A 483 17.11 21.35 -12.61
CA ILE A 483 15.67 21.46 -12.27
C ILE A 483 14.96 22.41 -13.24
N ASP A 484 15.57 23.55 -13.54
CA ASP A 484 15.01 24.50 -14.49
C ASP A 484 14.89 23.90 -15.91
N GLY A 485 15.89 23.12 -16.31
CA GLY A 485 15.88 22.33 -17.54
C GLY A 485 14.71 21.34 -17.60
N LEU A 486 14.43 20.63 -16.50
CA LEU A 486 13.31 19.68 -16.40
C LEU A 486 11.96 20.38 -16.57
N PHE A 487 11.73 21.48 -15.87
CA PHE A 487 10.48 22.24 -16.01
C PHE A 487 10.32 22.85 -17.41
N ALA A 488 11.42 23.29 -18.04
CA ALA A 488 11.41 23.79 -19.41
C ALA A 488 11.07 22.67 -20.42
N ALA A 489 11.65 21.48 -20.25
CA ALA A 489 11.38 20.32 -21.09
C ALA A 489 9.91 19.87 -20.99
N GLU A 490 9.35 19.82 -19.77
CA GLU A 490 7.94 19.49 -19.56
C GLU A 490 6.99 20.50 -20.22
N LYS A 491 7.30 21.81 -20.15
CA LYS A 491 6.53 22.86 -20.84
C LYS A 491 6.59 22.71 -22.35
N ARG A 492 7.76 22.44 -22.93
CA ARG A 492 7.93 22.21 -24.38
C ARG A 492 7.14 20.98 -24.85
N GLY A 493 7.27 19.87 -24.13
CA GLY A 493 6.54 18.64 -24.45
C GLY A 493 5.02 18.80 -24.35
N ALA A 494 4.52 19.63 -23.42
CA ALA A 494 3.09 19.95 -23.33
C ALA A 494 2.60 20.74 -24.55
N ARG A 495 3.36 21.76 -25.00
CA ARG A 495 3.03 22.57 -26.18
C ARG A 495 3.03 21.75 -27.48
N ALA A 496 3.99 20.84 -27.64
CA ALA A 496 4.05 19.95 -28.80
C ALA A 496 2.84 19.02 -28.88
N ARG A 497 2.36 18.49 -27.74
CA ARG A 497 1.16 17.64 -27.68
C ARG A 497 -0.12 18.39 -27.99
N SER A 498 -0.27 19.63 -27.52
CA SER A 498 -1.46 20.45 -27.83
C SER A 498 -1.53 20.86 -29.31
N ALA A 499 -0.38 21.03 -29.96
CA ALA A 499 -0.29 21.39 -31.39
C ALA A 499 -0.57 20.22 -32.35
N HIS A 500 -0.56 18.96 -31.87
CA HIS A 500 -0.84 17.75 -32.66
C HIS A 500 -2.25 17.17 -32.43
N THR A 501 -3.09 17.83 -31.63
CA THR A 501 -4.52 17.51 -31.58
C THR A 501 -5.18 18.10 -32.83
N PRO A 502 -5.74 17.29 -33.76
CA PRO A 502 -6.48 17.84 -34.88
C PRO A 502 -7.65 18.66 -34.33
N PRO A 503 -8.06 19.77 -34.97
CA PRO A 503 -9.29 20.43 -34.59
C PRO A 503 -10.41 19.38 -34.66
N THR A 504 -11.10 19.17 -33.55
CA THR A 504 -12.35 18.40 -33.54
C THR A 504 -13.28 19.10 -34.53
N GLY A 505 -13.39 18.53 -35.73
CA GLY A 505 -14.26 19.03 -36.77
C GLY A 505 -15.67 19.05 -36.24
N ARG A 506 -16.22 20.26 -36.07
CA ARG A 506 -17.65 20.46 -36.21
C ARG A 506 -17.95 20.18 -37.69
N ALA A 507 -18.69 19.11 -37.95
CA ALA A 507 -19.54 18.95 -39.11
C ALA A 507 -20.84 18.32 -38.61
#